data_AF-A0AA88GTS0-F1
#
_entry.id   AF-A0AA88GTS0-F1
#
_cell.length_a   1.000
_cell.length_b   1.000
_cell.length_c   1.000
_cell.angle_alpha   90.00
_cell.angle_beta   90.00
_cell.angle_gamma   90.00
#
_symmetry.space_group_name_H-M   'P 1'
#
loop_
_entity.id
_entity.type
_entity.pdbx_description
1 polymer ?
#
loop_
_entity_poly.entity_id
_entity_poly.type
_entity_poly.pdbx_seq_one_letter_code
_entity_poly.pdbx_strand_id
1 'polypeptide(L)'
;MSASSLTTTVRNILVSGLGGGLDIHNAMLMYLLLNEGKKHLEETNNNEFSYRIENIYLGSIRPCKSTDIENPVQILSSSVTLINSESKIKIKGRYFEPTLSKELNENIFLMTGSTDKSHQIDLNGIENLKEGLKDLVQRYHLTDLIFVDGGGDSLILKSKDSIDKIHGNVFMGGDAVVLAALNKLSHEMPHLNLIQGIISVGLDVNRKAFKQNIKSIANRGGYFGRINFATGKDKDTRNHNNEFMNAVTRYLFGNDTIRTMALEKFFTLSEQYLVLQEDQCSQSSIVVGTSPTRFMSHTAVVTYHALKGNFGLRRTFVPWEPKLQQGKGVVVEADHQWMYFVNPAVAEQVKISENGTSKLEE
;
A
#
# COMPACT_ATOMS: atom_id res chain seq x y z
N MET A 1 9.28 -9.33 -44.50
CA MET A 1 8.58 -9.18 -43.20
C MET A 1 9.64 -8.82 -42.17
N SER A 2 9.72 -7.55 -41.80
CA SER A 2 10.66 -7.07 -40.78
C SER A 2 10.19 -7.57 -39.41
N ALA A 3 11.06 -8.29 -38.72
CA ALA A 3 10.90 -8.51 -37.29
C ALA A 3 10.88 -7.13 -36.63
N SER A 4 9.71 -6.69 -36.16
CA SER A 4 9.66 -5.55 -35.25
C SER A 4 10.43 -5.98 -34.02
N SER A 5 11.63 -5.45 -33.84
CA SER A 5 12.30 -5.49 -32.54
C SER A 5 11.35 -4.76 -31.59
N LEU A 6 10.60 -5.51 -30.79
CA LEU A 6 10.02 -5.00 -29.57
C LEU A 6 11.22 -4.55 -28.75
N THR A 7 11.60 -3.29 -28.88
CA THR A 7 12.47 -2.62 -27.92
C THR A 7 11.72 -2.73 -26.61
N THR A 8 12.12 -3.70 -25.79
CA THR A 8 11.59 -3.92 -24.45
C THR A 8 11.78 -2.60 -23.72
N THR A 9 10.69 -1.84 -23.60
CA THR A 9 10.75 -0.52 -23.00
C THR A 9 11.02 -0.76 -21.54
N VAL A 10 12.18 -0.30 -21.07
CA VAL A 10 12.58 -0.44 -19.69
C VAL A 10 11.51 0.20 -18.81
N ARG A 11 10.93 -0.57 -17.89
CA ARG A 11 9.90 -0.08 -16.99
C ARG A 11 10.52 0.68 -15.81
N ASN A 12 9.86 1.77 -15.44
CA ASN A 12 10.17 2.58 -14.26
C ASN A 12 8.96 2.51 -13.31
N ILE A 13 9.16 1.97 -12.12
CA ILE A 13 8.09 1.49 -11.25
C ILE A 13 8.16 2.25 -9.92
N LEU A 14 7.07 2.91 -9.53
CA LEU A 14 6.88 3.36 -8.15
C LEU A 14 6.01 2.36 -7.40
N VAL A 15 6.48 1.88 -6.25
CA VAL A 15 5.67 1.15 -5.28
C VAL A 15 5.38 2.07 -4.11
N SER A 16 4.11 2.27 -3.75
CA SER A 16 3.74 3.22 -2.69
C SER A 16 2.71 2.67 -1.72
N GLY A 17 2.82 2.98 -0.43
CA GLY A 17 1.75 2.77 0.55
C GLY A 17 0.68 3.86 0.48
N LEU A 18 -0.60 3.53 0.67
CA LEU A 18 -1.75 4.46 0.54
C LEU A 18 -2.12 5.26 1.80
N GLY A 19 -1.85 4.72 2.97
CA GLY A 19 -2.05 5.38 4.26
C GLY A 19 -1.14 4.74 5.30
N GLY A 20 -1.30 5.04 6.58
CA GLY A 20 -0.77 4.27 7.74
C GLY A 20 0.69 3.75 7.80
N GLY A 21 1.14 3.42 9.01
CA GLY A 21 2.38 2.66 9.18
C GLY A 21 2.36 1.33 8.41
N LEU A 22 1.21 0.66 8.31
CA LEU A 22 1.13 -0.69 7.72
C LEU A 22 1.27 -0.70 6.19
N ASP A 23 0.67 0.24 5.48
CA ASP A 23 0.56 0.17 4.01
C ASP A 23 1.91 0.44 3.36
N ILE A 24 2.72 1.32 3.97
CA ILE A 24 4.11 1.52 3.55
C ILE A 24 4.98 0.28 3.81
N HIS A 25 4.71 -0.51 4.85
CA HIS A 25 5.44 -1.76 5.08
C HIS A 25 5.02 -2.81 4.04
N ASN A 26 3.73 -2.88 3.70
CA ASN A 26 3.25 -3.75 2.61
C ASN A 26 3.85 -3.34 1.26
N ALA A 27 3.95 -2.04 0.98
CA ALA A 27 4.65 -1.50 -0.17
C ALA A 27 6.16 -1.85 -0.15
N MET A 28 6.80 -1.79 1.02
CA MET A 28 8.19 -2.21 1.21
C MET A 28 8.39 -3.68 0.84
N LEU A 29 7.46 -4.59 1.21
CA LEU A 29 7.55 -5.99 0.80
C LEU A 29 7.54 -6.13 -0.73
N MET A 30 6.58 -5.49 -1.41
CA MET A 30 6.52 -5.47 -2.88
C MET A 30 7.78 -4.90 -3.52
N TYR A 31 8.30 -3.81 -2.95
CA TYR A 31 9.55 -3.17 -3.37
C TYR A 31 10.75 -4.12 -3.23
N LEU A 32 10.91 -4.75 -2.07
CA LEU A 32 12.01 -5.69 -1.81
C LEU A 32 11.93 -6.91 -2.72
N LEU A 33 10.74 -7.44 -2.98
CA LEU A 33 10.56 -8.56 -3.92
C LEU A 33 10.96 -8.18 -5.35
N LEU A 34 10.56 -7.00 -5.83
CA LEU A 34 10.98 -6.49 -7.14
C LEU A 34 12.50 -6.29 -7.20
N ASN A 35 13.08 -5.71 -6.16
CA ASN A 35 14.52 -5.46 -6.11
C ASN A 35 15.34 -6.76 -6.08
N GLU A 36 15.05 -7.65 -5.13
CA GLU A 36 15.75 -8.95 -5.00
C GLU A 36 15.52 -9.84 -6.22
N GLY A 37 14.32 -9.80 -6.78
CA GLY A 37 14.04 -10.54 -7.99
C GLY A 37 14.92 -10.10 -9.15
N LYS A 38 15.02 -8.81 -9.42
CA LYS A 38 15.88 -8.39 -10.54
C LYS A 38 17.35 -8.77 -10.35
N LYS A 39 17.90 -8.66 -9.13
CA LYS A 39 19.27 -9.13 -8.84
C LYS A 39 19.44 -10.59 -9.26
N HIS A 40 18.46 -11.41 -8.91
CA HIS A 40 18.44 -12.81 -9.30
C HIS A 40 18.33 -13.03 -10.82
N LEU A 41 17.57 -12.20 -11.56
CA LEU A 41 17.54 -12.27 -13.05
C LEU A 41 18.90 -11.96 -13.68
N GLU A 42 19.58 -10.94 -13.16
CA GLU A 42 20.90 -10.53 -13.65
C GLU A 42 21.94 -11.64 -13.41
N GLU A 43 21.86 -12.31 -12.25
CA GLU A 43 22.73 -13.44 -11.91
C GLU A 43 22.43 -14.70 -12.75
N THR A 44 21.17 -14.90 -13.13
CA THR A 44 20.71 -16.12 -13.84
C THR A 44 20.57 -15.95 -15.35
N ASN A 45 20.90 -14.78 -15.91
CA ASN A 45 20.77 -14.45 -17.35
C ASN A 45 19.37 -14.74 -17.93
N ASN A 46 18.31 -14.52 -17.14
CA ASN A 46 16.94 -14.81 -17.57
C ASN A 46 16.21 -13.49 -17.94
N ASN A 47 15.61 -13.45 -19.13
CA ASN A 47 15.00 -12.25 -19.74
C ASN A 47 13.46 -12.21 -19.66
N GLU A 48 12.83 -12.98 -18.77
CA GLU A 48 11.35 -13.07 -18.70
C GLU A 48 10.65 -11.76 -18.31
N PHE A 49 11.36 -10.79 -17.70
CA PHE A 49 10.76 -9.52 -17.28
C PHE A 49 11.77 -8.37 -17.34
N SER A 50 11.60 -7.43 -18.28
CA SER A 50 12.55 -6.33 -18.53
C SER A 50 12.22 -5.08 -17.70
N TYR A 51 12.82 -4.98 -16.52
CA TYR A 51 12.86 -3.76 -15.70
C TYR A 51 14.29 -3.49 -15.25
N ARG A 52 14.55 -2.23 -14.83
CA ARG A 52 15.70 -1.65 -14.09
C ARG A 52 15.68 -1.87 -12.57
N ILE A 53 16.79 -2.09 -11.83
CA ILE A 53 16.76 -2.10 -10.34
C ILE A 53 16.74 -0.65 -9.93
N GLU A 54 17.64 0.11 -10.55
CA GLU A 54 17.75 1.56 -10.48
C GLU A 54 16.47 2.31 -10.87
N ASN A 55 15.47 1.60 -11.39
CA ASN A 55 14.20 2.14 -11.85
C ASN A 55 13.02 1.74 -10.95
N ILE A 56 13.28 1.14 -9.79
CA ILE A 56 12.26 0.85 -8.80
C ILE A 56 12.38 1.86 -7.68
N TYR A 57 11.28 2.52 -7.39
CA TYR A 57 11.20 3.57 -6.39
C TYR A 57 10.20 3.18 -5.30
N LEU A 58 10.48 3.59 -4.06
CA LEU A 58 9.56 3.42 -2.94
C LEU A 58 8.94 4.77 -2.56
N GLY A 59 7.65 4.78 -2.22
CA GLY A 59 6.95 5.97 -1.77
C GLY A 59 5.90 5.68 -0.70
N SER A 60 5.39 6.74 -0.06
CA SER A 60 4.32 6.67 0.94
C SER A 60 3.41 7.88 0.85
N ILE A 61 2.12 7.66 1.05
CA ILE A 61 1.14 8.74 1.19
C ILE A 61 0.83 9.00 2.68
N ARG A 62 0.95 10.27 3.10
CA ARG A 62 0.80 10.75 4.48
C ARG A 62 0.04 12.07 4.55
N PRO A 63 -0.64 12.38 5.66
CA PRO A 63 -1.13 13.73 5.92
C PRO A 63 0.01 14.64 6.45
N CYS A 64 1.13 14.72 5.73
CA CYS A 64 2.30 15.52 6.08
C CYS A 64 2.57 16.53 4.97
N LYS A 65 2.72 17.83 5.28
CA LYS A 65 3.05 18.83 4.26
C LYS A 65 4.55 18.80 3.95
N SER A 66 4.94 19.18 2.75
CA SER A 66 6.35 19.29 2.37
C SER A 66 7.14 20.28 3.24
N THR A 67 6.47 21.34 3.74
CA THR A 67 7.07 22.33 4.66
C THR A 67 7.44 21.77 6.04
N ASP A 68 6.85 20.63 6.41
CA ASP A 68 7.12 19.94 7.67
C ASP A 68 8.34 19.03 7.58
N ILE A 69 9.01 18.98 6.42
CA ILE A 69 10.19 18.15 6.19
C ILE A 69 11.45 19.02 6.27
N GLU A 70 12.39 18.63 7.12
CA GLU A 70 13.74 19.18 7.19
C GLU A 70 14.66 18.38 6.31
N ASN A 71 15.59 19.08 5.65
CA ASN A 71 16.58 18.51 4.73
C ASN A 71 15.94 17.57 3.69
N PRO A 72 14.87 17.98 2.97
CA PRO A 72 14.41 17.20 1.84
C PRO A 72 15.49 17.19 0.76
N VAL A 73 15.58 16.10 0.00
CA VAL A 73 16.43 16.04 -1.19
C VAL A 73 15.86 16.97 -2.26
N GLN A 74 14.55 16.89 -2.47
CA GLN A 74 13.87 17.69 -3.48
C GLN A 74 12.39 17.86 -3.15
N ILE A 75 11.85 19.07 -3.31
CA ILE A 75 10.41 19.34 -3.24
C ILE A 75 9.90 19.46 -4.67
N LEU A 76 9.00 18.56 -5.08
CA LEU A 76 8.41 18.54 -6.44
C LEU A 76 7.13 19.38 -6.48
N SER A 77 6.30 19.25 -5.44
CA SER A 77 5.09 20.05 -5.28
C SER A 77 4.74 20.26 -3.80
N SER A 78 3.63 20.95 -3.54
CA SER A 78 3.05 21.03 -2.18
C SER A 78 2.69 19.65 -1.59
N SER A 79 2.50 18.65 -2.45
CA SER A 79 2.09 17.29 -2.08
C SER A 79 3.10 16.20 -2.38
N VAL A 80 4.29 16.49 -2.93
CA VAL A 80 5.29 15.44 -3.23
C VAL A 80 6.68 15.94 -2.90
N THR A 81 7.41 15.17 -2.09
CA THR A 81 8.78 15.46 -1.67
C THR A 81 9.62 14.19 -1.71
N LEU A 82 10.83 14.28 -2.26
CA LEU A 82 11.85 13.25 -2.18
C LEU A 82 12.69 13.45 -0.92
N ILE A 83 12.81 12.40 -0.10
CA ILE A 83 13.56 12.42 1.16
C ILE A 83 14.60 11.32 1.21
N ASN A 84 15.66 11.55 1.99
CA ASN A 84 16.73 10.59 2.26
C ASN A 84 16.84 10.28 3.77
N SER A 85 17.89 9.56 4.14
CA SER A 85 18.17 9.11 5.51
C SER A 85 18.45 10.24 6.51
N GLU A 86 18.83 11.42 6.04
CA GLU A 86 19.12 12.60 6.86
C GLU A 86 17.92 13.53 7.02
N SER A 87 16.87 13.31 6.23
CA SER A 87 15.63 14.07 6.32
C SER A 87 14.95 13.85 7.68
N LYS A 88 14.22 14.85 8.16
CA LYS A 88 13.43 14.75 9.41
C LYS A 88 12.05 15.33 9.18
N ILE A 89 11.06 14.83 9.92
CA ILE A 89 9.71 15.37 9.88
C ILE A 89 9.46 16.11 11.20
N LYS A 90 9.22 17.44 11.10
CA LYS A 90 9.09 18.39 12.22
C LYS A 90 7.90 18.11 13.11
N ILE A 91 6.84 17.58 12.52
CA ILE A 91 5.59 17.31 13.22
C ILE A 91 5.73 16.06 14.09
N LYS A 92 5.27 16.15 15.34
CA LYS A 92 5.27 15.01 16.27
C LYS A 92 4.39 13.89 15.72
N GLY A 93 5.00 12.76 15.41
CA GLY A 93 4.34 11.57 14.87
C GLY A 93 5.36 10.47 14.61
N ARG A 94 4.90 9.23 14.47
CA ARG A 94 5.76 8.11 14.04
C ARG A 94 5.84 8.12 12.52
N TYR A 95 6.62 9.04 11.97
CA TYR A 95 6.97 8.98 10.56
C TYR A 95 8.11 8.00 10.39
N PHE A 96 7.90 7.05 9.49
CA PHE A 96 8.80 5.92 9.33
C PHE A 96 9.76 6.12 8.16
N GLU A 97 9.41 6.99 7.23
CA GLU A 97 10.05 7.10 5.92
C GLU A 97 11.52 7.53 6.01
N PRO A 98 11.95 8.53 6.81
CA PRO A 98 13.37 8.84 6.92
C PRO A 98 14.20 7.71 7.53
N THR A 99 13.63 7.00 8.50
CA THR A 99 14.28 5.84 9.12
C THR A 99 14.37 4.67 8.14
N LEU A 100 13.29 4.40 7.41
CA LEU A 100 13.25 3.39 6.37
C LEU A 100 14.25 3.68 5.24
N SER A 101 14.35 4.94 4.81
CA SER A 101 15.32 5.40 3.82
C SER A 101 16.75 5.08 4.25
N LYS A 102 17.06 5.26 5.55
CA LYS A 102 18.36 4.93 6.12
C LYS A 102 18.68 3.44 6.05
N GLU A 103 17.77 2.57 6.46
CA GLU A 103 18.05 1.12 6.47
C GLU A 103 18.10 0.50 5.08
N LEU A 104 17.23 0.96 4.18
CA LEU A 104 17.24 0.52 2.81
C LEU A 104 18.42 1.13 2.03
N ASN A 105 18.97 2.25 2.52
CA ASN A 105 19.89 3.12 1.79
C ASN A 105 19.29 3.57 0.45
N GLU A 106 18.01 3.97 0.49
CA GLU A 106 17.20 4.29 -0.69
C GLU A 106 16.45 5.61 -0.47
N ASN A 107 16.26 6.38 -1.53
CA ASN A 107 15.42 7.57 -1.46
C ASN A 107 13.94 7.17 -1.42
N ILE A 108 13.14 7.93 -0.67
CA ILE A 108 11.70 7.67 -0.53
C ILE A 108 10.90 8.89 -0.97
N PHE A 109 9.89 8.64 -1.80
CA PHE A 109 8.91 9.67 -2.14
C PHE A 109 7.86 9.77 -1.03
N LEU A 110 7.83 10.90 -0.34
CA LEU A 110 6.73 11.26 0.55
C LEU A 110 5.69 12.05 -0.22
N MET A 111 4.47 11.56 -0.23
CA MET A 111 3.33 12.17 -0.89
C MET A 111 2.30 12.59 0.15
N THR A 112 1.64 13.72 -0.09
CA THR A 112 0.65 14.30 0.82
C THR A 112 -0.75 13.98 0.33
N GLY A 113 -1.52 13.25 1.15
CA GLY A 113 -2.94 13.03 0.94
C GLY A 113 -3.78 14.19 1.48
N SER A 114 -5.03 13.91 1.88
CA SER A 114 -5.83 14.90 2.61
C SER A 114 -5.20 15.22 3.97
N THR A 115 -5.03 16.51 4.26
CA THR A 115 -4.75 16.98 5.63
C THR A 115 -6.02 17.45 6.33
N ASP A 116 -7.13 17.53 5.60
CA ASP A 116 -8.41 17.94 6.13
C ASP A 116 -9.04 16.81 6.96
N LYS A 117 -9.36 17.12 8.21
CA LYS A 117 -10.07 16.23 9.13
C LYS A 117 -11.58 16.45 9.08
N SER A 118 -12.05 17.38 8.26
CA SER A 118 -13.46 17.65 8.07
C SER A 118 -14.16 16.48 7.37
N HIS A 119 -15.47 16.34 7.57
CA HIS A 119 -16.31 15.45 6.77
C HIS A 119 -16.68 16.10 5.41
N GLN A 120 -15.76 16.84 4.77
CA GLN A 120 -15.90 17.35 3.40
C GLN A 120 -14.84 16.79 2.46
N ILE A 121 -15.19 16.66 1.17
CA ILE A 121 -14.27 16.14 0.15
C ILE A 121 -13.16 17.18 -0.06
N ASP A 122 -11.90 16.77 0.13
CA ASP A 122 -10.75 17.65 -0.10
C ASP A 122 -10.40 17.72 -1.60
N LEU A 123 -11.18 18.53 -2.34
CA LEU A 123 -10.98 18.75 -3.77
C LEU A 123 -9.58 19.29 -4.09
N ASN A 124 -9.06 20.17 -3.23
CA ASN A 124 -7.71 20.72 -3.39
C ASN A 124 -6.65 19.65 -3.16
N GLY A 125 -6.82 18.78 -2.16
CA GLY A 125 -5.97 17.63 -1.92
C GLY A 125 -5.92 16.67 -3.11
N ILE A 126 -7.08 16.42 -3.75
CA ILE A 126 -7.17 15.60 -4.96
C ILE A 126 -6.35 16.20 -6.11
N GLU A 127 -6.56 17.48 -6.44
CA GLU A 127 -5.83 18.13 -7.54
C GLU A 127 -4.33 18.25 -7.26
N ASN A 128 -3.95 18.65 -6.04
CA ASN A 128 -2.55 18.82 -5.68
C ASN A 128 -1.78 17.48 -5.73
N LEU A 129 -2.39 16.39 -5.24
CA LEU A 129 -1.79 15.07 -5.33
C LEU A 129 -1.69 14.59 -6.78
N LYS A 130 -2.76 14.79 -7.59
CA LYS A 130 -2.77 14.42 -9.02
C LYS A 130 -1.65 15.15 -9.78
N GLU A 131 -1.52 16.47 -9.64
CA GLU A 131 -0.46 17.24 -10.31
C GLU A 131 0.94 16.88 -9.80
N GLY A 132 1.09 16.61 -8.49
CA GLY A 132 2.34 16.13 -7.93
C GLY A 132 2.76 14.77 -8.48
N LEU A 133 1.83 13.82 -8.59
CA LEU A 133 2.06 12.51 -9.20
C LEU A 133 2.41 12.64 -10.69
N LYS A 134 1.76 13.55 -11.40
CA LYS A 134 2.04 13.83 -12.81
C LYS A 134 3.46 14.36 -13.03
N ASP A 135 3.93 15.33 -12.24
CA ASP A 135 5.32 15.81 -12.31
C ASP A 135 6.30 14.68 -12.01
N LEU A 136 6.03 13.88 -10.98
CA LEU A 136 6.83 12.72 -10.62
C LEU A 136 6.90 11.69 -11.76
N VAL A 137 5.77 11.36 -12.39
CA VAL A 137 5.73 10.45 -13.55
C VAL A 137 6.57 10.99 -14.71
N GLN A 138 6.43 12.27 -15.03
CA GLN A 138 7.15 12.88 -16.14
C GLN A 138 8.66 12.97 -15.88
N ARG A 139 9.05 13.36 -14.66
CA ARG A 139 10.44 13.57 -14.26
C ARG A 139 11.24 12.27 -14.16
N TYR A 140 10.62 11.23 -13.60
CA TYR A 140 11.27 9.92 -13.43
C TYR A 140 10.87 8.92 -14.52
N HIS A 141 10.17 9.39 -15.56
CA HIS A 141 9.70 8.60 -16.69
C HIS A 141 8.96 7.32 -16.25
N LEU A 142 8.12 7.43 -15.22
CA LEU A 142 7.44 6.28 -14.64
C LEU A 142 6.46 5.66 -15.63
N THR A 143 6.51 4.34 -15.75
CA THR A 143 5.59 3.54 -16.57
C THR A 143 4.53 2.87 -15.73
N ASP A 144 4.80 2.68 -14.43
CA ASP A 144 3.96 1.93 -13.50
C ASP A 144 3.90 2.61 -12.15
N LEU A 145 2.68 2.77 -11.62
CA LEU A 145 2.46 3.12 -10.23
C LEU A 145 1.69 1.97 -9.56
N ILE A 146 2.30 1.35 -8.55
CA ILE A 146 1.72 0.28 -7.75
C ILE A 146 1.44 0.83 -6.35
N PHE A 147 0.19 1.09 -6.04
CA PHE A 147 -0.24 1.54 -4.73
C PHE A 147 -0.69 0.35 -3.89
N VAL A 148 -0.14 0.20 -2.69
CA VAL A 148 -0.40 -0.93 -1.81
C VAL A 148 -1.21 -0.46 -0.61
N ASP A 149 -2.29 -1.20 -0.33
CA ASP A 149 -3.18 -0.97 0.81
C ASP A 149 -3.14 -2.17 1.79
N GLY A 150 -3.19 -1.87 3.08
CA GLY A 150 -3.25 -2.83 4.18
C GLY A 150 -4.63 -2.83 4.83
N GLY A 151 -5.41 -3.89 4.63
CA GLY A 151 -6.84 -3.88 4.95
C GLY A 151 -7.62 -3.47 3.70
N GLY A 152 -8.74 -4.14 3.40
CA GLY A 152 -9.45 -3.96 2.12
C GLY A 152 -10.26 -2.67 2.02
N ASP A 153 -9.79 -1.60 2.62
CA ASP A 153 -10.52 -0.34 2.85
C ASP A 153 -10.77 0.37 1.53
N SER A 154 -9.77 0.32 0.65
CA SER A 154 -9.93 0.72 -0.75
C SER A 154 -11.00 -0.05 -1.53
N LEU A 155 -11.44 -1.21 -1.04
CA LEU A 155 -12.56 -1.99 -1.62
C LEU A 155 -13.87 -1.80 -0.88
N ILE A 156 -13.96 -0.88 0.07
CA ILE A 156 -15.23 -0.44 0.62
C ILE A 156 -15.90 0.43 -0.44
N LEU A 157 -16.81 -0.15 -1.22
CA LEU A 157 -17.56 0.56 -2.27
C LEU A 157 -18.84 1.20 -1.73
N LYS A 158 -19.40 0.65 -0.64
CA LYS A 158 -20.61 1.15 0.04
C LYS A 158 -20.32 1.23 1.54
N SER A 159 -20.90 2.23 2.24
CA SER A 159 -20.70 2.37 3.69
C SER A 159 -21.11 1.13 4.50
N LYS A 160 -22.11 0.38 4.00
CA LYS A 160 -22.56 -0.88 4.63
C LYS A 160 -21.59 -2.06 4.48
N ASP A 161 -20.59 -1.94 3.60
CA ASP A 161 -19.60 -2.99 3.37
C ASP A 161 -18.51 -2.97 4.44
N SER A 162 -18.32 -1.82 5.11
CA SER A 162 -17.43 -1.64 6.26
C SER A 162 -17.85 -2.53 7.44
N ILE A 163 -16.87 -3.07 8.17
CA ILE A 163 -17.07 -3.79 9.44
C ILE A 163 -17.33 -2.81 10.58
N ASP A 164 -16.65 -1.66 10.57
CA ASP A 164 -16.76 -0.64 11.60
C ASP A 164 -17.66 0.51 11.13
N LYS A 165 -18.73 0.78 11.90
CA LYS A 165 -19.56 2.00 11.76
C LYS A 165 -18.81 3.27 12.18
N ILE A 166 -17.53 3.17 12.56
CA ILE A 166 -16.72 4.24 13.14
C ILE A 166 -16.29 5.26 12.09
N HIS A 167 -16.20 4.84 10.82
CA HIS A 167 -15.96 5.75 9.71
C HIS A 167 -17.27 6.44 9.35
N GLY A 168 -17.53 7.61 9.95
CA GLY A 168 -18.73 8.43 9.68
C GLY A 168 -18.95 8.67 8.18
N ASN A 169 -17.88 8.65 7.38
CA ASN A 169 -17.92 8.45 5.94
C ASN A 169 -16.59 7.84 5.45
N VAL A 170 -16.62 6.59 4.99
CA VAL A 170 -15.48 5.83 4.42
C VAL A 170 -14.92 6.43 3.12
N PHE A 171 -15.59 7.43 2.56
CA PHE A 171 -15.23 8.07 1.29
C PHE A 171 -14.51 9.42 1.47
N MET A 172 -13.97 9.69 2.66
CA MET A 172 -13.41 11.00 3.02
C MET A 172 -11.99 10.93 3.58
N GLY A 173 -11.42 9.72 3.64
CA GLY A 173 -10.07 9.49 4.14
C GLY A 173 -8.99 9.73 3.08
N GLY A 174 -7.74 9.51 3.48
CA GLY A 174 -6.58 9.55 2.58
C GLY A 174 -6.80 8.71 1.33
N ASP A 175 -7.23 7.46 1.49
CA ASP A 175 -7.43 6.53 0.35
C ASP A 175 -8.45 7.03 -0.67
N ALA A 176 -9.51 7.72 -0.22
CA ALA A 176 -10.50 8.29 -1.13
C ALA A 176 -9.91 9.43 -1.97
N VAL A 177 -9.11 10.31 -1.35
CA VAL A 177 -8.38 11.36 -2.09
C VAL A 177 -7.40 10.75 -3.08
N VAL A 178 -6.71 9.68 -2.70
CA VAL A 178 -5.75 9.01 -3.59
C VAL A 178 -6.46 8.34 -4.75
N LEU A 179 -7.50 7.55 -4.51
CA LEU A 179 -8.28 6.89 -5.56
C LEU A 179 -8.88 7.90 -6.55
N ALA A 180 -9.41 9.02 -6.06
CA ALA A 180 -9.91 10.11 -6.90
C ALA A 180 -8.78 10.76 -7.72
N ALA A 181 -7.63 11.05 -7.12
CA ALA A 181 -6.47 11.60 -7.82
C ALA A 181 -5.96 10.65 -8.91
N LEU A 182 -5.86 9.35 -8.62
CA LEU A 182 -5.45 8.33 -9.58
C LEU A 182 -6.48 8.15 -10.71
N ASN A 183 -7.77 8.24 -10.41
CA ASN A 183 -8.80 8.23 -11.44
C ASN A 183 -8.63 9.41 -12.41
N LYS A 184 -8.44 10.64 -11.92
CA LYS A 184 -8.17 11.80 -12.79
C LYS A 184 -6.88 11.65 -13.59
N LEU A 185 -5.80 11.23 -12.93
CA LEU A 185 -4.51 10.97 -13.57
C LEU A 185 -4.63 9.94 -14.71
N SER A 186 -5.44 8.89 -14.53
CA SER A 186 -5.64 7.86 -15.56
C SER A 186 -6.27 8.38 -16.85
N HIS A 187 -7.11 9.43 -16.76
CA HIS A 187 -7.70 10.08 -17.93
C HIS A 187 -6.69 10.96 -18.66
N GLU A 188 -5.81 11.65 -17.92
CA GLU A 188 -4.78 12.51 -18.50
C GLU A 188 -3.57 11.73 -19.04
N MET A 189 -3.26 10.58 -18.45
CA MET A 189 -2.10 9.75 -18.77
C MET A 189 -2.52 8.29 -19.05
N PRO A 190 -3.27 8.02 -20.13
CA PRO A 190 -3.83 6.69 -20.41
C PRO A 190 -2.77 5.61 -20.71
N HIS A 191 -1.52 6.01 -20.92
CA HIS A 191 -0.40 5.10 -21.13
C HIS A 191 0.25 4.62 -19.82
N LEU A 192 -0.06 5.28 -18.69
CA LEU A 192 0.48 4.94 -17.39
C LEU A 192 -0.26 3.74 -16.80
N ASN A 193 0.49 2.72 -16.38
CA ASN A 193 -0.11 1.53 -15.76
C ASN A 193 -0.33 1.79 -14.27
N LEU A 194 -1.60 1.97 -13.88
CA LEU A 194 -2.00 2.23 -12.50
C LEU A 194 -2.59 0.97 -11.88
N ILE A 195 -1.97 0.52 -10.79
CA ILE A 195 -2.34 -0.71 -10.11
C ILE A 195 -2.48 -0.44 -8.62
N GLN A 196 -3.51 -1.02 -8.03
CA GLN A 196 -3.69 -1.10 -6.60
C GLN A 196 -3.55 -2.54 -6.15
N GLY A 197 -2.54 -2.80 -5.32
CA GLY A 197 -2.32 -4.05 -4.61
C GLY A 197 -2.96 -4.00 -3.24
N ILE A 198 -3.76 -5.00 -2.89
CA ILE A 198 -4.49 -5.04 -1.62
C ILE A 198 -4.10 -6.31 -0.91
N ILE A 199 -3.46 -6.17 0.24
CA ILE A 199 -3.11 -7.30 1.09
C ILE A 199 -4.26 -7.53 2.06
N SER A 200 -5.01 -8.59 1.79
CA SER A 200 -6.22 -8.96 2.53
C SER A 200 -5.87 -9.89 3.69
N VAL A 201 -5.64 -9.35 4.88
CA VAL A 201 -5.62 -10.11 6.15
C VAL A 201 -6.36 -9.27 7.20
N GLY A 202 -7.51 -9.75 7.69
CA GLY A 202 -8.35 -8.96 8.61
C GLY A 202 -8.88 -7.70 7.92
N LEU A 203 -9.76 -7.87 6.94
CA LEU A 203 -10.30 -6.79 6.11
C LEU A 203 -11.22 -5.87 6.92
N ASP A 204 -11.09 -4.55 6.82
CA ASP A 204 -12.10 -3.62 7.34
C ASP A 204 -13.36 -3.56 6.45
N VAL A 205 -13.36 -4.31 5.34
CA VAL A 205 -14.55 -4.70 4.57
C VAL A 205 -14.98 -6.12 4.92
N ASN A 206 -16.27 -6.34 5.15
CA ASN A 206 -16.74 -7.68 5.49
C ASN A 206 -16.49 -8.69 4.34
N ARG A 207 -16.17 -9.95 4.68
CA ARG A 207 -15.76 -10.98 3.70
C ARG A 207 -16.75 -11.19 2.54
N LYS A 208 -18.06 -11.04 2.79
CA LYS A 208 -19.09 -11.20 1.76
C LYS A 208 -19.06 -10.03 0.78
N ALA A 209 -19.01 -8.81 1.29
CA ALA A 209 -18.89 -7.59 0.51
C ALA A 209 -17.57 -7.56 -0.27
N PHE A 210 -16.45 -7.92 0.36
CA PHE A 210 -15.15 -8.02 -0.31
C PHE A 210 -15.23 -8.87 -1.59
N LYS A 211 -15.74 -10.10 -1.48
CA LYS A 211 -15.88 -11.01 -2.65
C LYS A 211 -16.82 -10.44 -3.71
N GLN A 212 -17.89 -9.77 -3.30
CA GLN A 212 -18.81 -9.09 -4.20
C GLN A 212 -18.16 -7.91 -4.92
N ASN A 213 -17.38 -7.11 -4.20
CA ASN A 213 -16.74 -5.89 -4.71
C ASN A 213 -15.62 -6.23 -5.70
N ILE A 214 -14.80 -7.25 -5.41
CA ILE A 214 -13.85 -7.83 -6.37
C ILE A 214 -14.58 -8.27 -7.65
N LYS A 215 -15.72 -8.97 -7.53
CA LYS A 215 -16.50 -9.39 -8.71
C LYS A 215 -17.07 -8.20 -9.48
N SER A 216 -17.53 -7.16 -8.79
CA SER A 216 -18.06 -5.94 -9.41
C SER A 216 -16.98 -5.21 -10.21
N ILE A 217 -15.80 -5.03 -9.62
CA ILE A 217 -14.65 -4.40 -10.27
C ILE A 217 -14.18 -5.25 -11.46
N ALA A 218 -14.14 -6.58 -11.31
CA ALA A 218 -13.79 -7.49 -12.39
C ALA A 218 -14.75 -7.38 -13.59
N ASN A 219 -16.05 -7.29 -13.34
CA ASN A 219 -17.03 -7.11 -14.40
C ASN A 219 -16.87 -5.77 -15.14
N ARG A 220 -16.27 -4.76 -14.51
CA ARG A 220 -15.92 -3.47 -15.14
C ARG A 220 -14.52 -3.45 -15.76
N GLY A 221 -13.84 -4.59 -15.87
CA GLY A 221 -12.51 -4.70 -16.48
C GLY A 221 -11.38 -4.17 -15.59
N GLY A 222 -11.65 -3.88 -14.32
CA GLY A 222 -10.66 -3.33 -13.40
C GLY A 222 -9.90 -4.37 -12.59
N TYR A 223 -10.12 -5.67 -12.75
CA TYR A 223 -9.43 -6.69 -11.94
C TYR A 223 -8.27 -7.31 -12.72
N PHE A 224 -7.09 -7.33 -12.11
CA PHE A 224 -5.86 -7.78 -12.75
C PHE A 224 -5.33 -9.11 -12.24
N GLY A 225 -5.74 -9.54 -11.04
CA GLY A 225 -5.39 -10.85 -10.52
C GLY A 225 -5.42 -10.94 -9.00
N ARG A 226 -5.27 -12.17 -8.50
CA ARG A 226 -5.11 -12.48 -7.08
C ARG A 226 -3.93 -13.41 -6.92
N ILE A 227 -3.13 -13.17 -5.89
CA ILE A 227 -2.02 -14.01 -5.47
C ILE A 227 -2.33 -14.57 -4.09
N ASN A 228 -1.98 -15.82 -3.86
CA ASN A 228 -2.12 -16.46 -2.56
C ASN A 228 -0.70 -16.59 -1.98
N PHE A 229 -0.48 -16.08 -0.78
CA PHE A 229 0.83 -16.15 -0.10
C PHE A 229 1.05 -17.48 0.66
N ALA A 230 0.40 -18.57 0.22
CA ALA A 230 0.36 -19.81 0.98
C ALA A 230 1.59 -20.71 0.73
N THR A 231 2.13 -21.31 1.79
CA THR A 231 3.09 -22.44 1.76
C THR A 231 2.44 -23.78 1.36
N GLY A 232 1.35 -23.78 0.57
CA GLY A 232 0.78 -25.04 0.08
C GLY A 232 -0.55 -24.94 -0.69
N LYS A 233 -0.50 -25.48 -1.92
CA LYS A 233 -1.56 -25.90 -2.89
C LYS A 233 -2.35 -24.86 -3.71
N ASP A 234 -1.81 -24.65 -4.93
CA ASP A 234 -2.43 -24.83 -6.26
C ASP A 234 -3.82 -24.25 -6.54
N LYS A 235 -4.03 -22.96 -6.28
CA LYS A 235 -5.16 -22.25 -6.91
C LYS A 235 -4.75 -20.98 -7.63
N ASP A 236 -5.22 -20.97 -8.87
CA ASP A 236 -4.63 -20.40 -10.08
C ASP A 236 -4.67 -18.87 -10.15
N THR A 237 -3.53 -18.29 -10.55
CA THR A 237 -3.36 -16.86 -10.86
C THR A 237 -3.30 -16.60 -12.38
N ARG A 238 -3.39 -17.64 -13.23
CA ARG A 238 -3.02 -17.60 -14.66
C ARG A 238 -4.11 -17.14 -15.64
N ASN A 239 -5.36 -16.94 -15.20
CA ASN A 239 -6.50 -16.68 -16.10
C ASN A 239 -6.85 -15.20 -16.30
N HIS A 240 -5.91 -14.27 -16.13
CA HIS A 240 -6.15 -12.84 -16.35
C HIS A 240 -5.22 -12.31 -17.44
N ASN A 241 -5.72 -11.45 -18.34
CA ASN A 241 -5.01 -11.05 -19.56
C ASN A 241 -4.01 -9.89 -19.37
N ASN A 242 -3.61 -9.55 -18.14
CA ASN A 242 -2.63 -8.48 -17.92
C ASN A 242 -1.21 -9.07 -17.82
N GLU A 243 -0.45 -8.94 -18.91
CA GLU A 243 0.88 -9.55 -19.08
C GLU A 243 1.91 -9.07 -18.04
N PHE A 244 1.90 -7.77 -17.69
CA PHE A 244 2.73 -7.24 -16.60
C PHE A 244 2.36 -7.87 -15.27
N MET A 245 1.07 -7.89 -14.93
CA MET A 245 0.62 -8.43 -13.66
C MET A 245 0.87 -9.93 -13.53
N ASN A 246 0.74 -10.68 -14.62
CA ASN A 246 1.08 -12.10 -14.65
C ASN A 246 2.58 -12.34 -14.53
N ALA A 247 3.41 -11.51 -15.17
CA ALA A 247 4.86 -11.60 -15.05
C ALA A 247 5.30 -11.24 -13.62
N VAL A 248 4.86 -10.10 -13.10
CA VAL A 248 5.08 -9.66 -11.71
C VAL A 248 4.59 -10.73 -10.73
N THR A 249 3.39 -11.29 -10.91
CA THR A 249 2.84 -12.34 -10.05
C THR A 249 3.69 -13.61 -10.05
N ARG A 250 3.99 -14.14 -11.25
CA ARG A 250 4.81 -15.35 -11.39
C ARG A 250 6.20 -15.14 -10.80
N TYR A 251 6.77 -13.97 -11.04
CA TYR A 251 8.15 -13.69 -10.71
C TYR A 251 8.36 -13.33 -9.24
N LEU A 252 7.60 -12.35 -8.73
CA LEU A 252 7.72 -11.88 -7.34
C LEU A 252 7.32 -12.95 -6.33
N PHE A 253 6.33 -13.78 -6.65
CA PHE A 253 5.72 -14.66 -5.65
C PHE A 253 5.84 -16.15 -5.95
N GLY A 254 6.15 -16.52 -7.20
CA GLY A 254 6.40 -17.90 -7.60
C GLY A 254 7.84 -18.37 -7.42
N ASN A 255 8.80 -17.48 -7.17
CA ASN A 255 10.18 -17.84 -6.85
C ASN A 255 10.38 -17.88 -5.32
N ASP A 256 10.51 -19.09 -4.78
CA ASP A 256 10.65 -19.32 -3.34
C ASP A 256 11.88 -18.62 -2.73
N THR A 257 12.99 -18.55 -3.47
CA THR A 257 14.23 -17.92 -3.01
C THR A 257 14.03 -16.41 -2.85
N ILE A 258 13.56 -15.73 -3.90
CA ILE A 258 13.30 -14.28 -3.88
C ILE A 258 12.28 -13.94 -2.78
N ARG A 259 11.20 -14.74 -2.71
CA ARG A 259 10.17 -14.58 -1.70
C ARG A 259 10.73 -14.67 -0.28
N THR A 260 11.55 -15.68 -0.02
CA THR A 260 12.14 -15.89 1.32
C THR A 260 13.07 -14.73 1.68
N MET A 261 13.97 -14.34 0.77
CA MET A 261 14.91 -13.23 1.00
C MET A 261 14.19 -11.90 1.29
N ALA A 262 13.16 -11.57 0.52
CA ALA A 262 12.41 -10.34 0.72
C ALA A 262 11.59 -10.36 2.01
N LEU A 263 10.98 -11.51 2.36
CA LEU A 263 10.26 -11.67 3.62
C LEU A 263 11.20 -11.55 4.82
N GLU A 264 12.39 -12.15 4.78
CA GLU A 264 13.40 -12.02 5.85
C GLU A 264 13.83 -10.57 6.06
N LYS A 265 14.11 -9.83 4.97
CA LYS A 265 14.42 -8.39 5.04
C LYS A 265 13.25 -7.60 5.61
N PHE A 266 12.04 -7.85 5.12
CA PHE A 266 10.83 -7.23 5.62
C PHE A 266 10.64 -7.48 7.12
N PHE A 267 10.85 -8.71 7.60
CA PHE A 267 10.70 -9.05 9.01
C PHE A 267 11.74 -8.37 9.87
N THR A 268 13.00 -8.34 9.43
CA THR A 268 14.09 -7.70 10.14
C THR A 268 13.77 -6.22 10.37
N LEU A 269 13.34 -5.52 9.32
CA LEU A 269 12.93 -4.12 9.41
C LEU A 269 11.67 -3.98 10.28
N SER A 270 10.65 -4.81 10.07
CA SER A 270 9.42 -4.73 10.85
C SER A 270 9.63 -4.96 12.35
N GLU A 271 10.53 -5.87 12.74
CA GLU A 271 10.92 -6.10 14.15
C GLU A 271 11.59 -4.88 14.77
N GLN A 272 12.41 -4.17 14.00
CA GLN A 272 13.10 -2.98 14.46
C GLN A 272 12.14 -1.80 14.70
N TYR A 273 11.04 -1.73 13.96
CA TYR A 273 10.20 -0.51 13.89
C TYR A 273 8.77 -0.64 14.37
N LEU A 274 8.16 -1.81 14.19
CA LEU A 274 6.77 -2.06 14.52
C LEU A 274 6.61 -2.79 15.85
N VAL A 275 7.60 -3.61 16.21
CA VAL A 275 7.61 -4.30 17.49
C VAL A 275 8.14 -3.35 18.55
N LEU A 276 7.24 -2.94 19.44
CA LEU A 276 7.63 -2.18 20.63
C LEU A 276 8.54 -3.07 21.48
N GLN A 277 9.71 -2.55 21.82
CA GLN A 277 10.61 -3.17 22.79
C GLN A 277 10.03 -3.02 24.21
N GLU A 278 10.38 -3.93 25.12
CA GLU A 278 9.80 -3.97 26.48
C GLU A 278 10.06 -2.68 27.28
N ASP A 279 11.16 -1.99 27.02
CA ASP A 279 11.53 -0.69 27.58
C ASP A 279 10.78 0.50 26.93
N GLN A 280 10.32 0.36 25.69
CA GLN A 280 9.46 1.31 24.97
C GLN A 280 7.99 1.17 25.37
N CYS A 281 7.62 0.02 25.92
CA CYS A 281 6.36 -0.20 26.62
C CYS A 281 6.45 0.44 27.99
N SER A 282 6.55 1.78 28.04
CA SER A 282 6.72 2.50 29.31
C SER A 282 5.73 1.96 30.35
N GLN A 283 6.24 1.44 31.46
CA GLN A 283 5.48 1.20 32.70
C GLN A 283 5.07 2.53 33.34
N SER A 284 4.67 3.52 32.54
CA SER A 284 4.26 4.83 33.01
C SER A 284 2.85 4.70 33.61
N SER A 285 2.86 4.37 34.89
CA SER A 285 1.95 4.91 35.90
C SER A 285 0.50 5.03 35.42
N ILE A 286 -0.27 3.98 35.71
CA ILE A 286 -1.71 4.11 35.90
C ILE A 286 -1.90 5.12 37.04
N VAL A 287 -1.92 6.41 36.70
CA VAL A 287 -2.36 7.46 37.61
C VAL A 287 -3.86 7.25 37.73
N VAL A 288 -4.27 6.75 38.89
CA VAL A 288 -5.68 6.58 39.25
C VAL A 288 -6.37 7.95 39.11
N GLY A 289 -7.22 8.10 38.10
CA GLY A 289 -8.05 9.30 37.91
C GLY A 289 -7.93 10.01 36.56
N THR A 290 -6.91 9.72 35.75
CA THR A 290 -6.87 10.17 34.35
C THR A 290 -7.21 9.01 33.43
N SER A 291 -8.19 9.20 32.54
CA SER A 291 -8.48 8.27 31.45
C SER A 291 -7.15 7.89 30.80
N PRO A 292 -6.82 6.59 30.69
CA PRO A 292 -5.56 6.17 30.08
C PRO A 292 -5.52 6.82 28.71
N THR A 293 -4.49 7.60 28.43
CA THR A 293 -4.19 8.09 27.08
C THR A 293 -4.13 6.86 26.20
N ARG A 294 -5.26 6.55 25.55
CA ARG A 294 -5.41 5.43 24.63
C ARG A 294 -4.24 5.55 23.67
N PHE A 295 -3.40 4.52 23.62
CA PHE A 295 -2.45 4.32 22.55
C PHE A 295 -3.19 4.55 21.23
N MET A 296 -2.98 5.72 20.63
CA MET A 296 -3.70 6.16 19.44
C MET A 296 -3.09 5.44 18.24
N SER A 297 -3.87 4.48 17.73
CA SER A 297 -3.73 3.80 16.44
C SER A 297 -2.35 3.23 16.11
N HIS A 298 -2.20 1.93 16.32
CA HIS A 298 -1.05 1.18 15.86
C HIS A 298 -1.54 -0.02 15.04
N THR A 299 -2.03 0.28 13.84
CA THR A 299 -2.59 -0.70 12.89
C THR A 299 -1.58 -1.71 12.34
N ALA A 300 -0.29 -1.62 12.68
CA ALA A 300 0.76 -2.24 11.89
C ALA A 300 1.24 -3.65 12.32
N VAL A 301 0.60 -4.30 13.31
CA VAL A 301 1.16 -5.54 13.88
C VAL A 301 0.60 -6.82 13.24
N VAL A 302 -0.49 -6.73 12.47
CA VAL A 302 -1.18 -7.92 11.91
C VAL A 302 -0.44 -8.53 10.72
N THR A 303 0.02 -7.74 9.73
CA THR A 303 0.74 -8.28 8.56
C THR A 303 2.06 -8.95 8.96
N TYR A 304 2.84 -8.31 9.84
CA TYR A 304 4.11 -8.85 10.33
C TYR A 304 3.95 -10.24 10.99
N HIS A 305 3.01 -10.37 11.93
CA HIS A 305 2.76 -11.66 12.60
C HIS A 305 2.13 -12.71 11.68
N ALA A 306 1.25 -12.30 10.78
CA ALA A 306 0.66 -13.18 9.78
C ALA A 306 1.76 -13.79 8.89
N LEU A 307 2.66 -12.97 8.37
CA LEU A 307 3.75 -13.40 7.50
C LEU A 307 4.78 -14.28 8.23
N LYS A 308 5.08 -14.02 9.51
CA LYS A 308 5.97 -14.89 10.31
C LYS A 308 5.31 -16.18 10.82
N GLY A 309 4.02 -16.40 10.55
CA GLY A 309 3.26 -17.52 11.13
C GLY A 309 3.15 -17.46 12.67
N ASN A 310 3.51 -16.31 13.26
CA ASN A 310 3.62 -16.14 14.70
C ASN A 310 2.30 -15.63 15.27
N PHE A 311 1.44 -16.56 15.67
CA PHE A 311 0.19 -16.24 16.34
C PHE A 311 0.40 -15.99 17.85
N GLY A 312 0.38 -14.70 18.23
CA GLY A 312 -0.24 -14.32 19.50
C GLY A 312 0.59 -14.22 20.78
N LEU A 313 1.80 -13.64 20.80
CA LEU A 313 2.47 -13.41 22.09
C LEU A 313 3.01 -12.00 22.39
N ARG A 314 3.09 -11.07 21.43
CA ARG A 314 3.52 -9.67 21.69
C ARG A 314 2.77 -8.72 20.75
N ARG A 315 1.78 -7.96 21.25
CA ARG A 315 0.81 -7.26 20.39
C ARG A 315 0.73 -5.76 20.66
N THR A 316 0.68 -5.01 19.56
CA THR A 316 0.07 -3.68 19.52
C THR A 316 -1.34 -3.85 18.95
N PHE A 317 -2.37 -3.57 19.74
CA PHE A 317 -3.77 -3.91 19.44
C PHE A 317 -4.44 -2.89 18.53
N VAL A 318 -5.28 -3.37 17.59
CA VAL A 318 -6.26 -2.52 16.87
C VAL A 318 -7.65 -2.58 17.51
N PRO A 319 -8.45 -1.49 17.44
CA PRO A 319 -9.76 -1.43 18.09
C PRO A 319 -10.75 -2.49 17.62
N TRP A 320 -10.69 -2.86 16.33
CA TRP A 320 -11.63 -3.72 15.61
C TRP A 320 -11.39 -5.23 15.76
N GLU A 321 -10.33 -5.65 16.45
CA GLU A 321 -10.05 -7.09 16.59
C GLU A 321 -11.18 -7.83 17.32
N PRO A 322 -11.59 -9.03 16.83
CA PRO A 322 -12.53 -9.86 17.55
C PRO A 322 -11.94 -10.32 18.89
N LYS A 323 -12.81 -10.48 19.89
CA LYS A 323 -12.43 -11.07 21.19
C LYS A 323 -12.28 -12.59 21.02
N LEU A 324 -11.04 -13.07 21.09
CA LEU A 324 -10.70 -14.49 21.19
C LEU A 324 -10.62 -14.90 22.67
N GLN A 325 -10.61 -16.21 22.93
CA GLN A 325 -10.51 -16.75 24.30
C GLN A 325 -9.27 -16.25 25.07
N GLN A 326 -8.20 -15.87 24.35
CA GLN A 326 -6.93 -15.40 24.91
C GLN A 326 -6.75 -13.86 24.84
N GLY A 327 -7.75 -13.10 24.36
CA GLY A 327 -7.68 -11.65 24.22
C GLY A 327 -8.16 -11.13 22.86
N LYS A 328 -7.99 -9.83 22.58
CA LYS A 328 -8.23 -9.25 21.25
C LYS A 328 -7.15 -9.75 20.27
N GLY A 329 -7.55 -10.21 19.09
CA GLY A 329 -6.62 -10.64 18.05
C GLY A 329 -7.29 -11.12 16.77
N VAL A 330 -6.52 -11.15 15.68
CA VAL A 330 -6.92 -11.78 14.42
C VAL A 330 -6.42 -13.24 14.42
N VAL A 331 -7.32 -14.20 14.22
CA VAL A 331 -6.94 -15.58 13.86
C VAL A 331 -6.67 -15.57 12.36
N VAL A 332 -5.44 -15.87 11.95
CA VAL A 332 -5.07 -16.07 10.55
C VAL A 332 -4.87 -17.56 10.36
N GLU A 333 -5.69 -18.20 9.53
CA GLU A 333 -5.50 -19.60 9.16
C GLU A 333 -4.60 -19.68 7.91
N ALA A 334 -4.10 -20.87 7.57
CA ALA A 334 -3.14 -21.08 6.48
C ALA A 334 -3.63 -20.62 5.08
N ASP A 335 -4.92 -20.37 4.92
CA ASP A 335 -5.58 -19.88 3.70
C ASP A 335 -5.86 -18.37 3.70
N HIS A 336 -5.40 -17.60 4.69
CA HIS A 336 -5.88 -16.23 4.90
C HIS A 336 -5.10 -15.11 4.21
N GLN A 337 -4.04 -15.40 3.45
CA GLN A 337 -3.23 -14.35 2.84
C GLN A 337 -3.40 -14.27 1.33
N TRP A 338 -3.97 -13.15 0.90
CA TRP A 338 -4.28 -12.89 -0.49
C TRP A 338 -3.80 -11.49 -0.86
N MET A 339 -3.05 -11.36 -1.94
CA MET A 339 -2.86 -10.09 -2.63
C MET A 339 -3.88 -9.99 -3.74
N TYR A 340 -4.61 -8.89 -3.83
CA TYR A 340 -5.50 -8.62 -4.95
C TYR A 340 -4.99 -7.41 -5.71
N PHE A 341 -4.94 -7.52 -7.02
CA PHE A 341 -4.54 -6.42 -7.88
C PHE A 341 -5.73 -5.93 -8.69
N VAL A 342 -6.01 -4.64 -8.57
CA VAL A 342 -7.12 -3.97 -9.24
C VAL A 342 -6.66 -2.65 -9.85
N ASN A 343 -7.43 -2.14 -10.80
CA ASN A 343 -7.31 -0.81 -11.34
C ASN A 343 -7.96 0.16 -10.34
N PRO A 344 -7.18 1.06 -9.72
CA PRO A 344 -7.72 2.01 -8.75
C PRO A 344 -8.77 2.94 -9.38
N ALA A 345 -8.61 3.35 -10.64
CA ALA A 345 -9.57 4.20 -11.32
C ALA A 345 -10.93 3.52 -11.50
N VAL A 346 -10.93 2.22 -11.84
CA VAL A 346 -12.18 1.45 -11.95
C VAL A 346 -12.84 1.27 -10.58
N ALA A 347 -12.06 0.98 -9.53
CA ALA A 347 -12.59 0.89 -8.18
C ALA A 347 -13.29 2.18 -7.75
N GLU A 348 -12.67 3.34 -8.04
CA GLU A 348 -13.25 4.65 -7.77
C GLU A 348 -14.53 4.91 -8.57
N GLN A 349 -14.54 4.65 -9.88
CA GLN A 349 -15.74 4.81 -10.71
C GLN A 349 -16.91 3.94 -10.23
N VAL A 350 -16.64 2.71 -9.78
CA VAL A 350 -17.67 1.85 -9.20
C VAL A 350 -18.19 2.46 -7.90
N LYS A 351 -17.30 2.91 -7.00
CA LYS A 351 -17.64 3.59 -5.75
C LYS A 351 -18.53 4.82 -6.00
N ILE A 352 -18.20 5.67 -6.97
CA ILE A 352 -19.03 6.83 -7.36
C ILE A 352 -20.43 6.37 -7.81
N SER A 353 -20.50 5.36 -8.68
CA SER A 353 -21.78 4.89 -9.24
C SER A 353 -22.69 4.23 -8.20
N GLU A 354 -22.12 3.53 -7.22
CA GLU A 354 -22.86 2.78 -6.21
C GLU A 354 -23.43 3.68 -5.10
N ASN A 355 -22.91 4.90 -4.96
CA ASN A 355 -23.35 5.86 -3.96
C ASN A 355 -24.30 6.93 -4.50
N GLY A 356 -24.66 6.88 -5.79
CA GLY A 356 -25.64 7.77 -6.41
C GLY A 356 -25.25 9.25 -6.28
N THR A 357 -24.46 9.76 -7.23
CA THR A 357 -24.19 11.21 -7.38
C THR A 357 -23.83 11.93 -6.06
N SER A 358 -22.75 11.52 -5.39
CA SER A 358 -22.08 12.44 -4.47
C SER A 358 -21.14 13.35 -5.27
N LYS A 359 -21.67 14.48 -5.77
CA LYS A 359 -20.93 15.73 -6.09
C LYS A 359 -19.44 15.58 -6.43
N LEU A 360 -19.08 14.92 -7.52
CA LEU A 360 -17.70 14.86 -8.02
C LEU A 360 -17.53 15.53 -9.40
N GLU A 361 -18.60 16.16 -9.90
CA GLU A 361 -18.59 17.07 -11.04
C GLU A 361 -19.18 18.42 -10.59
N GLU A 362 -18.33 19.24 -9.99
CA GLU A 362 -18.37 20.72 -10.06
C GLU A 362 -16.98 21.26 -9.76
#